data_AF-A0A937ESC2-F1
#
_entry.id   AF-A0A937ESC2-F1
#
_cell.length_a   1.000
_cell.length_b   1.000
_cell.length_c   1.000
_cell.angle_alpha   90.00
_cell.angle_beta   90.00
_cell.angle_gamma   90.00
#
_symmetry.space_group_name_H-M   'P 1'
#
loop_
_entity.id
_entity.type
_entity.pdbx_description
1 polymer ?
#
loop_
_entity_poly.entity_id
_entity_poly.type
_entity_poly.pdbx_seq_one_letter_code
_entity_poly.pdbx_strand_id
1 'polypeptide(L)'
;MENAAFGQLLLREEDLEESFFGEEPSAAYDPVFVSGDESGRALVDLTNMLTHGTHPETTHHATALFTNVVGSVIFHHVAQFGNGACRQVYRELHDAVRDCAQYRMELNDGVQLDITKAGLEPVGLGDAGFTARWSSTVDHFRIETAWVVVVKGDILTFVNTRIPSDAEIHRLARIAVDRVAEPTGAS
;
A
#
# COMPACT_ATOMS: atom_id res chain seq x y z
N MET A 1 -3.36 11.90 -18.94
CA MET A 1 -2.10 12.39 -18.35
C MET A 1 -0.99 11.47 -18.84
N GLU A 2 0.19 11.96 -19.21
CA GLU A 2 1.29 11.04 -19.59
C GLU A 2 1.68 10.21 -18.37
N ASN A 3 1.92 8.90 -18.50
CA ASN A 3 2.27 8.03 -17.37
C ASN A 3 3.49 8.54 -16.57
N ALA A 4 4.40 9.27 -17.22
CA ALA A 4 5.54 9.94 -16.57
C ALA A 4 5.14 11.06 -15.59
N ALA A 5 4.05 11.79 -15.88
CA ALA A 5 3.51 12.80 -14.98
C ALA A 5 2.80 12.15 -13.78
N PHE A 6 2.16 10.99 -13.98
CA PHE A 6 1.49 10.26 -12.89
C PHE A 6 2.49 9.68 -11.88
N GLY A 7 3.68 9.27 -12.33
CA GLY A 7 4.77 8.87 -11.45
C GLY A 7 5.23 9.97 -10.48
N GLN A 8 4.94 11.25 -10.75
CA GLN A 8 5.26 12.34 -9.83
C GLN A 8 4.41 12.35 -8.55
N LEU A 9 3.31 11.58 -8.53
CA LEU A 9 2.45 11.39 -7.37
C LEU A 9 3.04 10.42 -6.34
N LEU A 10 4.04 9.62 -6.74
CA LEU A 10 4.72 8.68 -5.86
C LEU A 10 5.52 9.41 -4.78
N LEU A 11 5.81 8.68 -3.70
CA LEU A 11 6.76 9.10 -2.68
C LEU A 11 8.15 9.08 -3.32
N ARG A 12 9.07 9.82 -2.74
CA ARG A 12 10.47 9.93 -3.15
C ARG A 12 11.36 9.71 -1.94
N GLU A 13 12.64 9.41 -2.18
CA GLU A 13 13.62 9.26 -1.11
C GLU A 13 13.69 10.49 -0.19
N GLU A 14 13.52 11.70 -0.74
CA GLU A 14 13.48 12.97 0.01
C GLU A 14 12.29 13.08 0.99
N ASP A 15 11.25 12.27 0.80
CA ASP A 15 10.10 12.24 1.70
C ASP A 15 10.34 11.36 2.93
N LEU A 16 11.40 10.54 2.94
CA LEU A 16 11.66 9.51 3.95
C LEU A 16 12.70 9.99 4.97
N GLU A 17 12.45 9.79 6.28
CA GLU A 17 13.36 10.29 7.34
C GLU A 17 14.70 9.51 7.43
N GLU A 18 14.71 8.24 7.04
CA GLU A 18 15.91 7.38 7.06
C GLU A 18 16.51 7.18 5.66
N SER A 19 17.75 6.69 5.57
CA SER A 19 18.40 6.32 4.31
C SER A 19 17.73 5.10 3.67
N PHE A 20 16.63 5.37 2.99
CA PHE A 20 15.96 4.46 2.08
C PHE A 20 16.51 4.65 0.67
N PHE A 21 16.51 3.56 -0.11
CA PHE A 21 16.93 3.53 -1.50
C PHE A 21 15.76 3.04 -2.33
N GLY A 22 15.48 3.72 -3.44
CA GLY A 22 14.49 3.28 -4.41
C GLY A 22 14.89 1.96 -5.05
N GLU A 23 13.97 1.00 -5.07
CA GLU A 23 14.08 -0.26 -5.79
C GLU A 23 13.05 -0.30 -6.92
N GLU A 24 13.40 -0.95 -8.03
CA GLU A 24 12.42 -1.33 -9.04
C GLU A 24 11.43 -2.32 -8.39
N PRO A 25 10.11 -2.07 -8.46
CA PRO A 25 9.10 -3.01 -7.98
C PRO A 25 9.31 -4.37 -8.66
N SER A 26 9.84 -5.33 -7.91
CA SER A 26 10.22 -6.64 -8.42
C SER A 26 9.11 -7.65 -8.17
N ALA A 27 8.85 -8.50 -9.17
CA ALA A 27 7.98 -9.67 -9.02
C ALA A 27 8.42 -10.60 -7.88
N ALA A 28 9.66 -10.49 -7.39
CA ALA A 28 10.12 -11.21 -6.20
C ALA A 28 9.25 -10.95 -4.96
N TYR A 29 8.61 -9.78 -4.89
CA TYR A 29 7.76 -9.37 -3.78
C TYR A 29 6.27 -9.63 -4.00
N ASP A 30 5.87 -10.31 -5.09
CA ASP A 30 4.46 -10.64 -5.31
C ASP A 30 4.03 -11.74 -4.33
N PRO A 31 3.16 -11.45 -3.35
CA PRO A 31 2.67 -12.47 -2.45
C PRO A 31 1.74 -13.45 -3.15
N VAL A 32 1.79 -14.71 -2.70
CA VAL A 32 0.80 -15.74 -2.98
C VAL A 32 0.15 -16.13 -1.66
N PHE A 33 -1.18 -16.24 -1.66
CA PHE A 33 -1.90 -16.72 -0.49
C PHE A 33 -1.64 -18.22 -0.25
N VAL A 34 -1.30 -18.57 0.98
CA VAL A 34 -1.03 -19.96 1.39
C VAL A 34 -2.20 -20.52 2.21
N SER A 35 -2.58 -19.86 3.31
CA SER A 35 -3.61 -20.36 4.23
C SER A 35 -4.13 -19.28 5.18
N GLY A 36 -5.18 -19.57 5.95
CA GLY A 36 -5.78 -18.65 6.93
C GLY A 36 -7.18 -18.20 6.50
N ASP A 37 -7.56 -16.98 6.88
CA ASP A 37 -8.87 -16.42 6.53
C ASP A 37 -8.98 -16.19 5.02
N GLU A 38 -10.13 -16.50 4.41
CA GLU A 38 -10.37 -16.28 2.96
C GLU A 38 -10.25 -14.80 2.56
N SER A 39 -10.57 -13.88 3.47
CA SER A 39 -10.32 -12.46 3.29
C SER A 39 -8.82 -12.15 3.11
N GLY A 40 -7.92 -12.97 3.66
CA GLY A 40 -6.48 -12.86 3.41
C GLY A 40 -6.11 -13.15 1.96
N ARG A 41 -6.82 -14.06 1.29
CA ARG A 41 -6.67 -14.28 -0.16
C ARG A 41 -7.07 -13.03 -0.93
N ALA A 42 -8.22 -12.44 -0.60
CA ALA A 42 -8.68 -11.20 -1.21
C ALA A 42 -7.68 -10.05 -1.01
N LEU A 43 -7.05 -9.94 0.17
CA LEU A 43 -5.99 -8.95 0.42
C LEU A 43 -4.78 -9.15 -0.50
N VAL A 44 -4.31 -10.40 -0.64
CA VAL A 44 -3.18 -10.74 -1.53
C VAL A 44 -3.53 -10.41 -2.99
N ASP A 45 -4.70 -10.84 -3.46
CA ASP A 45 -5.14 -10.63 -4.84
C ASP A 45 -5.32 -9.14 -5.15
N LEU A 46 -5.95 -8.37 -4.25
CA LEU A 46 -6.13 -6.92 -4.40
C LEU A 46 -4.79 -6.18 -4.36
N THR A 47 -3.87 -6.58 -3.46
CA THR A 47 -2.55 -5.94 -3.38
C THR A 47 -1.76 -6.20 -4.67
N ASN A 48 -1.74 -7.43 -5.18
CA ASN A 48 -1.12 -7.74 -6.48
C ASN A 48 -1.76 -6.95 -7.62
N MET A 49 -3.09 -6.90 -7.66
CA MET A 49 -3.83 -6.15 -8.66
C MET A 49 -3.45 -4.67 -8.67
N LEU A 50 -3.35 -4.07 -7.48
CA LEU A 50 -2.92 -2.68 -7.30
C LEU A 50 -1.46 -2.52 -7.73
N THR A 51 -0.53 -3.33 -7.21
CA THR A 51 0.90 -3.28 -7.53
C THR A 51 1.19 -3.33 -9.03
N HIS A 52 0.40 -4.11 -9.78
CA HIS A 52 0.61 -4.29 -11.22
C HIS A 52 -0.33 -3.43 -12.07
N GLY A 53 -1.21 -2.63 -11.46
CA GLY A 53 -2.21 -1.82 -12.15
C GLY A 53 -3.16 -2.63 -13.04
N THR A 54 -3.42 -3.90 -12.72
CA THR A 54 -4.10 -4.85 -13.63
C THR A 54 -5.63 -4.79 -13.58
N HIS A 55 -6.21 -3.96 -12.72
CA HIS A 55 -7.67 -3.78 -12.71
C HIS A 55 -8.14 -3.23 -14.08
N PRO A 56 -9.22 -3.78 -14.68
CA PRO A 56 -9.67 -3.38 -16.03
C PRO A 56 -10.01 -1.89 -16.18
N GLU A 57 -10.46 -1.26 -15.09
CA GLU A 57 -10.81 0.16 -15.05
C GLU A 57 -9.63 1.08 -14.66
N THR A 58 -8.42 0.56 -14.48
CA THR A 58 -7.24 1.37 -14.21
C THR A 58 -6.90 2.20 -15.45
N THR A 59 -6.89 3.53 -15.30
CA THR A 59 -6.51 4.46 -16.37
C THR A 59 -5.07 4.93 -16.25
N HIS A 60 -4.61 5.11 -15.01
CA HIS A 60 -3.24 5.45 -14.66
C HIS A 60 -2.82 4.68 -13.41
N HIS A 61 -1.55 4.27 -13.35
CA HIS A 61 -1.00 3.49 -12.25
C HIS A 61 0.49 3.83 -12.10
N ALA A 62 0.95 3.89 -10.86
CA ALA A 62 2.36 3.98 -10.52
C ALA A 62 2.63 3.33 -9.16
N THR A 63 3.82 2.75 -9.02
CA THR A 63 4.32 2.15 -7.78
C THR A 63 5.75 2.57 -7.48
N ALA A 64 6.07 2.71 -6.21
CA ALA A 64 7.42 2.88 -5.71
C ALA A 64 7.67 1.90 -4.56
N LEU A 65 8.86 1.30 -4.56
CA LEU A 65 9.36 0.46 -3.49
C LEU A 65 10.64 1.11 -2.94
N PHE A 66 10.74 1.19 -1.62
CA PHE A 66 11.92 1.70 -0.95
C PHE A 66 12.36 0.72 0.11
N THR A 67 13.66 0.44 0.15
CA THR A 67 14.25 -0.40 1.20
C THR A 67 15.36 0.34 1.92
N ASN A 68 15.67 -0.05 3.16
CA ASN A 68 16.81 0.48 3.90
C ASN A 68 17.79 -0.62 4.31
N VAL A 69 18.93 -0.24 4.86
CA VAL A 69 20.02 -1.15 5.26
C VAL A 69 19.64 -2.18 6.33
N VAL A 70 18.54 -1.96 7.06
CA VAL A 70 18.01 -2.91 8.07
C VAL A 70 16.86 -3.77 7.53
N GLY A 71 16.59 -3.70 6.22
CA GLY A 71 15.54 -4.47 5.56
C GLY A 71 14.13 -3.97 5.85
N SER A 72 13.96 -2.70 6.21
CA SER A 72 12.64 -2.05 6.20
C SER A 72 12.18 -1.83 4.78
N VAL A 73 10.87 -1.97 4.57
CA VAL A 73 10.24 -1.77 3.27
C VAL A 73 9.17 -0.70 3.41
N ILE A 74 9.17 0.23 2.46
CA ILE A 74 8.05 1.15 2.21
C ILE A 74 7.58 0.89 0.79
N PHE A 75 6.31 0.57 0.66
CA PHE A 75 5.66 0.41 -0.64
C PHE A 75 4.59 1.48 -0.79
N HIS A 76 4.61 2.17 -1.93
CA HIS A 76 3.61 3.16 -2.27
C HIS A 76 3.04 2.86 -3.64
N HIS A 77 1.72 2.76 -3.69
CA HIS A 77 0.94 2.60 -4.89
C HIS A 77 -0.03 3.78 -5.05
N VAL A 78 -0.16 4.27 -6.28
CA VAL A 78 -1.21 5.21 -6.69
C VAL A 78 -1.85 4.69 -7.97
N ALA A 79 -3.18 4.61 -8.00
CA ALA A 79 -3.92 4.32 -9.23
C ALA A 79 -5.15 5.21 -9.37
N GLN A 80 -5.41 5.61 -10.61
CA GLN A 80 -6.63 6.28 -11.02
C GLN A 80 -7.55 5.27 -11.71
N PHE A 81 -8.84 5.31 -11.38
CA PHE A 81 -9.83 4.38 -11.90
C PHE A 81 -10.98 5.08 -12.60
N GLY A 82 -11.43 4.52 -13.72
CA GLY A 82 -12.68 4.91 -14.37
C GLY A 82 -13.94 4.41 -13.65
N ASN A 83 -15.10 4.89 -14.12
CA ASN A 83 -16.41 4.26 -13.88
C ASN A 83 -16.79 3.99 -12.41
N GLY A 84 -16.26 4.77 -11.47
CA GLY A 84 -16.53 4.61 -10.03
C GLY A 84 -15.83 3.41 -9.38
N ALA A 85 -14.96 2.71 -10.12
CA ALA A 85 -14.24 1.53 -9.64
C ALA A 85 -13.33 1.84 -8.44
N CYS A 86 -12.78 3.07 -8.33
CA CYS A 86 -11.96 3.47 -7.17
C CYS A 86 -12.69 3.23 -5.84
N ARG A 87 -13.96 3.64 -5.74
CA ARG A 87 -14.76 3.42 -4.52
C ARG A 87 -15.11 1.95 -4.29
N GLN A 88 -15.24 1.17 -5.36
CA GLN A 88 -15.47 -0.27 -5.25
C GLN A 88 -14.23 -0.97 -4.70
N VAL A 89 -13.07 -0.77 -5.33
CA VAL A 89 -11.78 -1.33 -4.91
C VAL A 89 -11.46 -0.92 -3.46
N TYR A 90 -11.70 0.35 -3.10
CA TYR A 90 -11.54 0.80 -1.71
C TYR A 90 -12.42 0.02 -0.72
N ARG A 91 -13.70 -0.22 -1.05
CA ARG A 91 -14.62 -0.98 -0.19
C ARG A 91 -14.21 -2.45 -0.10
N GLU A 92 -13.85 -3.06 -1.21
CA GLU A 92 -13.38 -4.46 -1.25
C GLU A 92 -12.13 -4.63 -0.39
N LEU A 93 -11.18 -3.71 -0.49
CA LEU A 93 -9.97 -3.71 0.32
C LEU A 93 -10.30 -3.48 1.81
N HIS A 94 -11.13 -2.49 2.12
CA HIS A 94 -11.55 -2.21 3.50
C HIS A 94 -12.29 -3.40 4.13
N ASP A 95 -13.23 -4.02 3.41
CA ASP A 95 -13.98 -5.19 3.88
C ASP A 95 -13.06 -6.40 4.08
N ALA A 96 -12.14 -6.66 3.14
CA ALA A 96 -11.14 -7.70 3.30
C ALA A 96 -10.24 -7.45 4.52
N VAL A 97 -9.79 -6.21 4.74
CA VAL A 97 -9.01 -5.85 5.94
C VAL A 97 -9.84 -6.00 7.20
N ARG A 98 -11.12 -5.60 7.20
CA ARG A 98 -12.03 -5.73 8.36
C ARG A 98 -12.23 -7.20 8.75
N ASP A 99 -12.41 -8.07 7.77
CA ASP A 99 -12.82 -9.45 7.99
C ASP A 99 -11.62 -10.41 8.17
N CYS A 100 -10.41 -9.98 7.78
CA CYS A 100 -9.18 -10.76 7.98
C CYS A 100 -8.59 -10.55 9.37
N ALA A 101 -8.51 -11.60 10.17
CA ALA A 101 -7.78 -11.60 11.45
C ALA A 101 -6.34 -12.10 11.25
N GLN A 102 -6.15 -13.16 10.47
CA GLN A 102 -4.83 -13.73 10.19
C GLN A 102 -4.78 -14.49 8.86
N TYR A 103 -3.61 -14.48 8.22
CA TYR A 103 -3.34 -15.26 7.02
C TYR A 103 -1.85 -15.52 6.86
N ARG A 104 -1.52 -16.52 6.04
CA ARG A 104 -0.16 -16.81 5.62
C ARG A 104 -0.03 -16.50 4.13
N MET A 105 1.05 -15.81 3.78
CA MET A 105 1.46 -15.62 2.38
C MET A 105 2.88 -16.11 2.16
N GLU A 106 3.21 -16.41 0.92
CA GLU A 106 4.55 -16.76 0.46
C GLU A 106 4.98 -15.74 -0.60
N LEU A 107 6.19 -15.21 -0.50
CA LEU A 107 6.81 -14.40 -1.54
C LEU A 107 7.45 -15.31 -2.60
N ASN A 108 7.67 -14.80 -3.80
CA ASN A 108 8.20 -15.59 -4.91
C ASN A 108 9.62 -16.11 -4.70
N ASP A 109 10.36 -15.60 -3.72
CA ASP A 109 11.66 -16.12 -3.28
C ASP A 109 11.56 -17.30 -2.29
N GLY A 110 10.33 -17.71 -1.94
CA GLY A 110 10.01 -18.81 -1.03
C GLY A 110 9.86 -18.40 0.43
N VAL A 111 9.98 -17.11 0.77
CA VAL A 111 9.80 -16.63 2.14
C VAL A 111 8.33 -16.68 2.52
N GLN A 112 8.00 -17.39 3.60
CA GLN A 112 6.65 -17.44 4.16
C GLN A 112 6.49 -16.46 5.33
N LEU A 113 5.37 -15.73 5.32
CA LEU A 113 5.01 -14.76 6.35
C LEU A 113 3.67 -15.14 6.98
N ASP A 114 3.67 -15.30 8.31
CA ASP A 114 2.45 -15.37 9.11
C ASP A 114 2.01 -13.96 9.51
N ILE A 115 0.86 -13.52 9.03
CA ILE A 115 0.37 -12.15 9.17
C ILE A 115 -0.84 -12.15 10.07
N THR A 116 -0.81 -11.31 11.11
CA THR A 116 -1.93 -11.10 12.04
C THR A 116 -2.30 -9.63 12.08
N LYS A 117 -3.60 -9.32 12.01
CA LYS A 117 -4.09 -7.95 12.14
C LYS A 117 -3.98 -7.48 13.59
N ALA A 118 -3.32 -6.36 13.79
CA ALA A 118 -3.16 -5.70 15.08
C ALA A 118 -4.14 -4.54 15.30
N GLY A 119 -4.67 -3.93 14.23
CA GLY A 119 -5.63 -2.83 14.36
C GLY A 119 -6.20 -2.38 13.02
N LEU A 120 -7.34 -1.69 13.08
CA LEU A 120 -8.00 -1.04 11.96
C LEU A 120 -8.72 0.22 12.46
N GLU A 121 -8.37 1.37 11.90
CA GLU A 121 -8.90 2.67 12.31
C GLU A 121 -9.22 3.53 11.08
N PRO A 122 -10.29 4.34 11.10
CA PRO A 122 -10.52 5.32 10.03
C PRO A 122 -9.47 6.43 10.08
N VAL A 123 -9.12 7.00 8.93
CA VAL A 123 -8.25 8.19 8.85
C VAL A 123 -9.00 9.35 8.20
N GLY A 124 -8.87 10.54 8.77
CA GLY A 124 -9.48 11.77 8.26
C GLY A 124 -8.71 12.40 7.09
N LEU A 125 -8.31 11.58 6.10
CA LEU A 125 -7.60 12.02 4.89
C LEU A 125 -8.43 11.67 3.65
N GLY A 126 -8.34 12.53 2.63
CA GLY A 126 -9.07 12.35 1.37
C GLY A 126 -10.60 12.41 1.53
N ASP A 127 -11.30 11.69 0.67
CA ASP A 127 -12.76 11.54 0.70
C ASP A 127 -13.17 10.30 1.51
N ALA A 128 -12.28 9.31 1.63
CA ALA A 128 -12.39 8.15 2.51
C ALA A 128 -10.99 7.56 2.76
N GLY A 129 -10.73 7.02 3.95
CA GLY A 129 -9.47 6.37 4.23
C GLY A 129 -9.47 5.53 5.50
N PHE A 130 -8.53 4.59 5.60
CA PHE A 130 -8.29 3.80 6.80
C PHE A 130 -6.80 3.50 6.99
N THR A 131 -6.44 3.23 8.24
CA THR A 131 -5.14 2.71 8.67
C THR A 131 -5.34 1.30 9.20
N ALA A 132 -4.54 0.34 8.73
CA ALA A 132 -4.51 -1.04 9.23
C ALA A 132 -3.12 -1.36 9.78
N ARG A 133 -3.04 -2.00 10.95
CA ARG A 133 -1.78 -2.46 11.52
C ARG A 133 -1.68 -3.97 11.44
N TRP A 134 -0.48 -4.46 11.15
CA TRP A 134 -0.19 -5.87 10.94
C TRP A 134 1.10 -6.28 11.63
N SER A 135 1.08 -7.45 12.24
CA SER A 135 2.26 -8.15 12.74
C SER A 135 2.55 -9.34 11.82
N SER A 136 3.67 -9.28 11.12
CA SER A 136 4.17 -10.35 10.27
C SER A 136 5.29 -11.11 10.98
N THR A 137 5.26 -12.44 10.94
CA THR A 137 6.31 -13.29 11.50
C THR A 137 6.97 -14.09 10.37
N VAL A 138 8.31 -14.05 10.32
CA VAL A 138 9.14 -14.79 9.37
C VAL A 138 10.25 -15.47 10.16
N ASP A 139 10.27 -16.80 10.21
CA ASP A 139 11.16 -17.58 11.06
C ASP A 139 11.16 -17.10 12.53
N HIS A 140 12.25 -16.46 12.97
CA HIS A 140 12.42 -15.91 14.32
C HIS A 140 12.24 -14.39 14.39
N PHE A 141 11.92 -13.75 13.26
CA PHE A 141 11.74 -12.31 13.15
C PHE A 141 10.27 -11.94 13.19
N ARG A 142 9.97 -10.88 13.94
CA ARG A 142 8.67 -10.22 13.94
C ARG A 142 8.83 -8.84 13.34
N ILE A 143 7.99 -8.55 12.36
CA ILE A 143 7.96 -7.32 11.59
C ILE A 143 6.59 -6.73 11.77
N GLU A 144 6.52 -5.54 12.36
CA GLU A 144 5.29 -4.79 12.39
C GLU A 144 5.22 -3.88 11.17
N THR A 145 4.05 -3.80 10.55
CA THR A 145 3.78 -2.89 9.44
C THR A 145 2.46 -2.16 9.64
N ALA A 146 2.32 -1.02 8.98
CA ALA A 146 1.06 -0.32 8.89
C ALA A 146 0.74 0.03 7.43
N TRP A 147 -0.54 -0.07 7.08
CA TRP A 147 -1.08 0.27 5.77
C TRP A 147 -1.95 1.50 5.95
N VAL A 148 -1.80 2.49 5.08
CA VAL A 148 -2.76 3.59 4.94
C VAL A 148 -3.30 3.57 3.53
N VAL A 149 -4.62 3.51 3.43
CA VAL A 149 -5.34 3.52 2.15
C VAL A 149 -6.26 4.73 2.14
N VAL A 150 -6.12 5.58 1.14
CA VAL A 150 -6.90 6.81 1.00
C VAL A 150 -7.44 6.92 -0.42
N VAL A 151 -8.69 7.37 -0.53
CA VAL A 151 -9.33 7.74 -1.78
C VAL A 151 -9.43 9.25 -1.86
N LYS A 152 -9.06 9.82 -3.01
CA LYS A 152 -9.34 11.23 -3.35
C LYS A 152 -9.87 11.29 -4.79
N GLY A 153 -11.12 11.68 -4.95
CA GLY A 153 -11.79 11.64 -6.25
C GLY A 153 -11.88 10.21 -6.79
N ASP A 154 -11.21 9.97 -7.92
CA ASP A 154 -11.09 8.69 -8.60
C ASP A 154 -9.72 8.02 -8.43
N ILE A 155 -8.89 8.55 -7.53
CA ILE A 155 -7.54 8.06 -7.23
C ILE A 155 -7.53 7.34 -5.88
N LEU A 156 -6.90 6.17 -5.85
CA LEU A 156 -6.60 5.40 -4.64
C LEU A 156 -5.10 5.42 -4.40
N THR A 157 -4.73 5.85 -3.20
CA THR A 157 -3.37 5.83 -2.66
C THR A 157 -3.28 4.73 -1.62
N PHE A 158 -2.30 3.85 -1.74
CA PHE A 158 -1.99 2.78 -0.79
C PHE A 158 -0.52 2.94 -0.36
N VAL A 159 -0.28 3.10 0.93
CA VAL A 159 1.07 3.17 1.51
C VAL A 159 1.22 2.06 2.53
N ASN A 160 2.21 1.19 2.37
CA ASN A 160 2.67 0.23 3.36
C ASN A 160 4.03 0.68 3.90
N THR A 161 4.20 0.65 5.22
CA THR A 161 5.49 0.92 5.86
C THR A 161 5.77 -0.10 6.95
N ARG A 162 7.03 -0.54 7.07
CA ARG A 162 7.53 -1.21 8.29
C ARG A 162 7.63 -0.18 9.41
N ILE A 163 6.97 -0.43 10.55
CA ILE A 163 6.62 0.58 11.57
C ILE A 163 7.66 1.69 11.70
N PRO A 164 7.32 2.90 11.23
CA PRO A 164 7.62 4.11 11.94
C PRO A 164 6.46 4.47 12.89
N SER A 165 6.61 5.51 13.72
CA SER A 165 5.54 5.97 14.61
C SER A 165 4.24 6.31 13.85
N ASP A 166 3.07 6.29 14.51
CA ASP A 166 1.78 6.69 13.91
C ASP A 166 1.82 8.06 13.23
N ALA A 167 2.64 8.96 13.76
CA ALA A 167 2.84 10.28 13.19
C ALA A 167 3.47 10.19 11.79
N GLU A 168 4.40 9.26 11.58
CA GLU A 168 5.14 9.12 10.34
C GLU A 168 4.30 8.49 9.23
N ILE A 169 3.55 7.42 9.51
CA ILE A 169 2.70 6.83 8.47
C ILE A 169 1.58 7.81 8.04
N HIS A 170 1.02 8.57 8.99
CA HIS A 170 0.07 9.63 8.66
C HIS A 170 0.74 10.79 7.91
N ARG A 171 2.00 11.13 8.20
CA ARG A 171 2.77 12.15 7.45
C ARG A 171 2.96 11.72 6.00
N LEU A 172 3.45 10.50 5.77
CA LEU A 172 3.67 9.96 4.43
C LEU A 172 2.36 9.86 3.62
N ALA A 173 1.29 9.38 4.26
CA ALA A 173 -0.03 9.34 3.63
C ALA A 173 -0.54 10.74 3.27
N ARG A 174 -0.33 11.74 4.13
CA ARG A 174 -0.69 13.13 3.84
C ARG A 174 0.09 13.67 2.64
N ILE A 175 1.40 13.47 2.59
CA ILE A 175 2.23 13.89 1.44
C ILE A 175 1.69 13.28 0.14
N ALA A 176 1.39 11.99 0.15
CA ALA A 176 0.85 11.30 -1.02
C ALA A 176 -0.52 11.86 -1.46
N VAL A 177 -1.42 12.13 -0.51
CA VAL A 177 -2.74 12.71 -0.78
C VAL A 177 -2.65 14.16 -1.26
N ASP A 178 -1.75 14.96 -0.67
CA ASP A 178 -1.55 16.37 -1.05
C ASP A 178 -1.04 16.48 -2.49
N ARG A 179 -0.14 15.58 -2.92
CA ARG A 179 0.30 15.49 -4.33
C ARG A 179 -0.83 15.16 -5.29
N VAL A 180 -1.81 14.35 -4.87
CA VAL A 180 -3.01 14.06 -5.66
C VAL A 180 -3.92 15.29 -5.75
N ALA A 181 -4.05 16.05 -4.65
CA ALA A 181 -4.87 17.27 -4.63
C ALA A 181 -4.25 18.43 -5.42
N GLU A 182 -2.92 18.51 -5.46
CA GLU A 182 -2.14 19.52 -6.16
C GLU A 182 -1.11 18.86 -7.11
N PRO A 183 -1.52 18.32 -8.28
CA PRO A 183 -0.66 17.53 -9.19
C PRO A 183 0.53 18.29 -9.80
N THR A 184 0.66 19.58 -9.49
CA THR A 184 1.78 20.43 -9.86
C THR A 184 1.98 21.40 -8.71
N GLY A 185 3.21 21.51 -8.19
CA GLY A 185 3.61 22.68 -7.42
C GLY A 185 3.30 23.93 -8.23
N ALA A 186 2.15 24.53 -7.96
CA ALA A 186 1.66 25.75 -8.58
C ALA A 186 1.21 26.66 -7.45
N SER A 187 2.21 27.26 -6.81
CA SER A 187 2.20 28.65 -6.39
C SER A 187 3.58 29.23 -6.66
#